data_AF-A0A512PBT7-F1
#
_entry.id   AF-A0A512PBT7-F1
#
_cell.length_a   1.000
_cell.length_b   1.000
_cell.length_c   1.000
_cell.angle_alpha   90.00
_cell.angle_beta   90.00
_cell.angle_gamma   90.00
#
_symmetry.space_group_name_H-M   'P 1'
#
loop_
_entity.id
_entity.type
_entity.pdbx_description
1 polymer ?
#
loop_
_entity_poly.entity_id
_entity_poly.type
_entity_poly.pdbx_seq_one_letter_code
_entity_poly.pdbx_strand_id
1 'polypeptide(L)'
;MTAPVRGDLLLHHVALVSLAVLLLNDHVLKAAAPGWVTGKLSDVAGLAFFPFLLLTGYEVLLRRAPSVRSARAAAGVTAVAFAAVKLSAVARALYSGTVGLLRYPVDVLVAGADSPVPVVVQPDASDVVAVIACALVVLAARRRITRWERENRGAGCRSGEARAG
;
A
#
# COMPACT_ATOMS: atom_id res chain seq x y z
N MET A 1 -19.77 7.56 -19.82
CA MET A 1 -18.40 7.56 -19.26
C MET A 1 -18.53 7.74 -17.75
N THR A 2 -18.35 6.67 -16.97
CA THR A 2 -18.41 6.75 -15.50
C THR A 2 -17.22 7.57 -15.01
N ALA A 3 -17.48 8.58 -14.17
CA ALA A 3 -16.42 9.32 -13.51
C ALA A 3 -15.47 8.33 -12.80
N PRO A 4 -14.15 8.59 -12.73
CA PRO A 4 -13.24 7.75 -11.98
C PRO A 4 -13.77 7.61 -10.56
N VAL A 5 -14.07 6.38 -10.15
CA VAL A 5 -14.62 6.10 -8.83
C VAL A 5 -13.49 6.30 -7.83
N ARG A 6 -13.76 7.08 -6.78
CA ARG A 6 -12.79 7.34 -5.71
C ARG A 6 -12.39 6.00 -5.09
N GLY A 7 -11.10 5.70 -5.06
CA GLY A 7 -10.58 4.43 -4.54
C GLY A 7 -10.27 3.33 -5.56
N ASP A 8 -10.51 3.57 -6.86
CA ASP A 8 -10.10 2.65 -7.95
C ASP A 8 -8.60 2.29 -7.95
N LEU A 9 -7.76 3.08 -7.27
CA LEU A 9 -6.33 2.78 -7.12
C LEU A 9 -6.07 1.46 -6.39
N LEU A 10 -6.94 1.08 -5.45
CA LEU A 10 -6.86 -0.23 -4.77
C LEU A 10 -7.26 -1.39 -5.69
N LEU A 11 -8.10 -1.12 -6.69
CA LEU A 11 -8.50 -2.10 -7.71
C LEU A 11 -7.47 -2.24 -8.83
N HIS A 12 -6.37 -1.48 -8.78
CA HIS A 12 -5.30 -1.65 -9.75
C HIS A 12 -4.72 -3.08 -9.62
N HIS A 13 -4.59 -3.79 -10.74
CA HIS A 13 -4.00 -5.12 -10.81
C HIS A 13 -2.72 -5.29 -9.96
N VAL A 14 -1.85 -4.27 -9.89
CA VAL A 14 -0.64 -4.30 -9.07
C VAL A 14 -0.96 -4.38 -7.57
N ALA A 15 -1.94 -3.61 -7.09
CA ALA A 15 -2.38 -3.64 -5.70
C ALA A 15 -3.08 -4.97 -5.36
N LEU A 16 -3.93 -5.47 -6.26
CA LEU A 16 -4.61 -6.76 -6.09
C LEU A 16 -3.64 -7.94 -6.08
N VAL A 17 -2.69 -7.97 -7.03
CA VAL A 17 -1.65 -9.00 -7.08
C VAL A 17 -0.77 -8.91 -5.84
N SER A 18 -0.37 -7.71 -5.41
CA SER A 18 0.44 -7.55 -4.18
C SER A 18 -0.33 -8.02 -2.95
N LEU A 19 -1.62 -7.71 -2.85
CA LEU A 19 -2.46 -8.17 -1.75
C LEU A 19 -2.65 -9.69 -1.78
N ALA A 20 -2.92 -10.27 -2.94
CA ALA A 20 -3.06 -11.72 -3.11
C ALA A 20 -1.76 -12.45 -2.75
N VAL A 21 -0.61 -11.93 -3.22
CA VAL A 21 0.71 -12.44 -2.86
C VAL A 21 0.94 -12.33 -1.35
N LEU A 22 0.60 -11.20 -0.73
CA LEU A 22 0.76 -11.01 0.72
C LEU A 22 -0.08 -12.02 1.51
N LEU A 23 -1.36 -12.15 1.16
CA LEU A 23 -2.29 -13.06 1.85
C LEU A 23 -1.88 -14.52 1.67
N LEU A 24 -1.61 -14.95 0.44
CA LEU A 24 -1.20 -16.32 0.16
C LEU A 24 0.14 -16.64 0.83
N ASN A 25 1.07 -15.69 0.81
CA ASN A 25 2.37 -15.87 1.41
C ASN A 25 2.29 -15.99 2.94
N ASP A 26 1.54 -15.10 3.58
CA ASP A 26 1.46 -15.07 5.04
C ASP A 26 0.60 -16.19 5.63
N HIS A 27 -0.46 -16.63 4.94
CA HIS A 27 -1.40 -17.62 5.47
C HIS A 27 -1.10 -19.04 5.03
N VAL A 28 -0.47 -19.24 3.86
CA VAL A 28 -0.24 -20.58 3.30
C VAL A 28 1.24 -20.89 3.23
N LEU A 29 2.04 -20.06 2.56
CA LEU A 29 3.46 -20.37 2.33
C LEU A 29 4.27 -20.35 3.62
N LYS A 30 4.06 -19.37 4.51
CA LYS A 30 4.72 -19.34 5.83
C LYS A 30 4.30 -20.50 6.73
N ALA A 31 3.06 -20.99 6.59
CA ALA A 31 2.56 -22.15 7.35
C ALA A 31 3.15 -23.47 6.83
N ALA A 32 3.38 -23.58 5.51
CA ALA A 32 3.89 -24.80 4.89
C ALA A 32 5.43 -24.87 4.83
N ALA A 33 6.11 -23.74 4.59
CA ALA A 33 7.55 -23.67 4.41
C ALA A 33 8.10 -22.31 4.92
N PRO A 34 8.27 -22.15 6.23
CA PRO A 34 8.87 -20.95 6.79
C PRO A 34 10.31 -20.79 6.27
N GLY A 35 10.61 -19.63 5.69
CA GLY A 35 11.94 -19.41 5.11
C GLY A 35 12.20 -17.97 4.68
N TRP A 36 13.48 -17.67 4.46
CA TRP A 36 13.99 -16.34 4.10
C TRP A 36 13.29 -15.73 2.88
N VAL A 37 12.96 -16.55 1.88
CA VAL A 37 12.28 -16.11 0.64
C VAL A 37 10.85 -15.60 0.91
N THR A 38 10.09 -16.30 1.76
CA THR A 38 8.72 -15.89 2.14
C THR A 38 8.71 -14.58 2.94
N GLY A 39 9.77 -14.31 3.71
CA GLY A 39 9.95 -13.04 4.40
C GLY A 39 10.07 -11.87 3.43
N LYS A 40 10.95 -11.98 2.44
CA LYS A 40 11.20 -10.90 1.46
C LYS A 40 10.04 -10.67 0.51
N LEU A 41 9.36 -11.74 0.13
CA LEU A 41 8.18 -11.63 -0.72
C LEU A 41 7.08 -10.82 -0.02
N SER A 42 6.89 -11.04 1.29
CA SER A 42 5.97 -10.25 2.11
C SER A 42 6.37 -8.78 2.17
N ASP A 43 7.66 -8.49 2.32
CA ASP A 43 8.16 -7.10 2.39
C ASP A 43 7.94 -6.36 1.06
N VAL A 44 8.26 -6.99 -0.07
CA VAL A 44 8.04 -6.44 -1.41
C VAL A 44 6.55 -6.23 -1.68
N ALA A 45 5.72 -7.23 -1.35
CA ALA A 45 4.27 -7.14 -1.52
C ALA A 45 3.65 -6.03 -0.65
N GLY A 46 4.08 -5.93 0.61
CA GLY A 46 3.68 -4.86 1.52
C GLY A 46 4.07 -3.48 0.98
N LEU A 47 5.32 -3.29 0.59
CA LEU A 47 5.82 -2.01 0.05
C LEU A 47 5.20 -1.63 -1.30
N ALA A 48 4.73 -2.61 -2.08
CA ALA A 48 3.93 -2.35 -3.28
C ALA A 48 2.47 -1.98 -2.95
N PHE A 49 1.90 -2.52 -1.86
CA PHE A 49 0.50 -2.31 -1.49
C PHE A 49 0.25 -1.05 -0.62
N PHE A 50 1.02 -0.86 0.46
CA PHE A 50 0.80 0.19 1.45
C PHE A 50 0.76 1.62 0.88
N PRO A 51 1.59 2.00 -0.12
CA PRO A 51 1.50 3.33 -0.69
C PRO A 51 0.18 3.58 -1.44
N PHE A 52 -0.40 2.54 -2.07
CA PHE A 52 -1.74 2.63 -2.68
C PHE A 52 -2.82 2.80 -1.61
N LEU A 53 -2.70 2.10 -0.48
CA LEU A 53 -3.62 2.25 0.65
C LEU A 53 -3.58 3.68 1.22
N LEU A 54 -2.38 4.22 1.48
CA LEU A 54 -2.23 5.59 1.98
C LEU A 54 -2.75 6.63 0.98
N LEU A 55 -2.44 6.47 -0.31
CA LEU A 55 -2.90 7.39 -1.34
C LEU A 55 -4.43 7.35 -1.50
N THR A 56 -5.03 6.16 -1.41
CA THR A 56 -6.49 5.98 -1.47
C THR A 56 -7.16 6.54 -0.22
N GLY A 57 -6.61 6.29 0.97
CA GLY A 57 -7.08 6.88 2.22
C GLY A 57 -7.02 8.41 2.18
N TYR A 58 -5.94 8.98 1.64
CA TYR A 58 -5.81 10.42 1.42
C TYR A 58 -6.92 10.96 0.51
N GLU A 59 -7.20 10.28 -0.61
CA GLU A 59 -8.25 10.65 -1.55
C GLU A 59 -9.65 10.62 -0.91
N VAL A 60 -9.96 9.52 -0.19
CA VAL A 60 -11.28 9.30 0.43
C VAL A 60 -11.50 10.23 1.62
N LEU A 61 -10.53 10.31 2.53
CA LEU A 61 -10.68 11.04 3.79
C LEU A 61 -10.62 12.55 3.60
N LEU A 62 -9.69 13.03 2.76
CA LEU A 62 -9.50 14.47 2.54
C LEU A 62 -10.26 14.98 1.31
N ARG A 63 -10.95 14.10 0.58
CA ARG A 63 -11.73 14.43 -0.64
C ARG A 63 -10.90 15.18 -1.68
N ARG A 64 -9.59 14.89 -1.76
CA ARG A 64 -8.63 15.55 -2.68
C ARG A 64 -8.23 14.62 -3.81
N ALA A 65 -8.11 15.19 -5.01
CA ALA A 65 -7.61 14.44 -6.15
C ALA A 65 -6.15 14.00 -5.93
N PRO A 66 -5.79 12.76 -6.28
CA PRO A 66 -4.43 12.28 -6.15
C PRO A 66 -3.50 13.04 -7.11
N SER A 67 -2.33 13.44 -6.59
CA SER A 67 -1.27 14.09 -7.36
C SER A 67 0.00 13.24 -7.36
N VAL A 68 0.91 13.49 -8.29
CA VAL A 68 2.23 12.83 -8.29
C VAL A 68 2.99 13.12 -6.99
N ARG A 69 2.78 14.32 -6.40
CA ARG A 69 3.38 14.71 -5.13
C ARG A 69 2.81 13.88 -3.97
N SER A 70 1.50 13.69 -3.90
CA SER A 70 0.87 12.87 -2.85
C SER A 70 1.24 11.39 -3.01
N ALA A 71 1.36 10.88 -4.24
CA ALA A 71 1.85 9.53 -4.49
C ALA A 71 3.30 9.33 -4.03
N ARG A 72 4.19 10.29 -4.32
CA ARG A 72 5.58 10.28 -3.81
C ARG A 72 5.63 10.38 -2.29
N ALA A 73 4.79 11.21 -1.69
CA ALA A 73 4.71 11.34 -0.24
C ALA A 73 4.26 10.03 0.41
N ALA A 74 3.20 9.39 -0.11
CA ALA A 74 2.72 8.10 0.39
C ALA A 74 3.79 7.00 0.26
N ALA A 75 4.48 6.95 -0.88
CA ALA A 75 5.60 6.02 -1.12
C ALA A 75 6.77 6.28 -0.16
N GLY A 76 7.15 7.55 0.06
CA GLY A 76 8.20 7.95 0.98
C GLY A 76 7.86 7.63 2.44
N VAL A 77 6.64 7.95 2.88
CA VAL A 77 6.15 7.61 4.22
C VAL A 77 6.18 6.10 4.44
N THR A 78 5.72 5.32 3.47
CA THR A 78 5.75 3.85 3.55
C THR A 78 7.19 3.33 3.66
N ALA A 79 8.09 3.82 2.80
CA ALA A 79 9.49 3.41 2.79
C ALA A 79 10.21 3.75 4.11
N VAL A 80 9.99 4.96 4.64
CA VAL A 80 10.58 5.40 5.91
C VAL A 80 10.02 4.60 7.08
N ALA A 81 8.70 4.40 7.14
CA ALA A 81 8.08 3.60 8.18
C ALA A 81 8.60 2.15 8.18
N PHE A 82 8.70 1.55 6.99
CA PHE A 82 9.25 0.21 6.81
C PHE A 82 10.72 0.12 7.26
N ALA A 83 11.56 1.04 6.79
CA ALA A 83 12.96 1.11 7.18
C ALA A 83 13.11 1.31 8.70
N ALA A 84 12.27 2.15 9.31
CA ALA A 84 12.27 2.37 10.75
C ALA A 84 11.96 1.06 11.51
N VAL A 85 10.92 0.32 11.12
CA VAL A 85 10.56 -0.97 11.74
C VAL A 85 11.67 -2.02 11.57
N LYS A 86 12.35 -2.04 10.42
CA LYS A 86 13.44 -2.99 10.15
C LYS A 86 14.73 -2.62 10.86
N LEU A 87 15.08 -1.34 10.99
CA LEU A 87 16.38 -0.90 11.51
C LEU A 87 16.36 -0.49 12.99
N SER A 88 15.24 0.02 13.51
CA SER A 88 15.14 0.52 14.88
C SER A 88 14.39 -0.46 15.80
N ALA A 89 15.03 -0.83 16.90
CA ALA A 89 14.41 -1.65 17.94
C ALA A 89 13.17 -0.98 18.56
N VAL A 90 13.21 0.35 18.75
CA VAL A 90 12.10 1.12 19.32
C VAL A 90 10.90 1.12 18.36
N ALA A 91 11.14 1.41 17.08
CA ALA A 91 10.07 1.42 16.08
C ALA A 91 9.45 0.03 15.91
N ARG A 92 10.27 -1.02 16.00
CA ARG A 92 9.80 -2.41 15.96
C ARG A 92 8.93 -2.77 17.16
N ALA A 93 9.33 -2.38 18.36
CA ALA A 93 8.55 -2.61 19.58
C ALA A 93 7.20 -1.88 19.51
N LEU A 94 7.19 -0.61 19.09
CA LEU A 94 5.97 0.16 18.88
C LEU A 94 5.05 -0.49 17.84
N TYR A 95 5.60 -0.92 16.70
CA TYR A 95 4.85 -1.61 15.66
C TYR A 95 4.26 -2.93 16.17
N SER A 96 5.08 -3.77 16.79
CA SER A 96 4.69 -5.07 17.34
C SER A 96 3.54 -4.94 18.35
N GLY A 97 3.64 -3.98 19.28
CA GLY A 97 2.60 -3.72 20.27
C GLY A 97 1.32 -3.14 19.66
N THR A 98 1.46 -2.20 18.73
CA THR A 98 0.29 -1.58 18.06
C THR A 98 -0.50 -2.59 17.25
N VAL A 99 0.20 -3.44 16.49
CA VAL A 99 -0.46 -4.49 15.70
C VAL A 99 -1.09 -5.56 16.60
N GLY A 100 -0.40 -5.96 17.68
CA GLY A 100 -0.97 -6.89 18.66
C GLY A 100 -2.27 -6.35 19.28
N LEU A 101 -2.29 -5.06 19.64
CA LEU A 101 -3.47 -4.40 20.16
C LEU A 101 -4.61 -4.30 19.13
N LEU A 102 -4.29 -3.99 17.87
CA LEU A 102 -5.28 -3.90 16.80
C LEU A 102 -5.92 -5.25 16.46
N ARG A 103 -5.15 -6.34 16.57
CA ARG A 103 -5.62 -7.70 16.30
C ARG A 103 -6.44 -8.29 17.44
N TYR A 104 -6.17 -7.83 18.67
CA TYR A 104 -6.79 -8.36 19.88
C TYR A 104 -8.32 -8.53 19.83
N PRO A 105 -9.14 -7.58 19.33
CA PRO A 105 -10.59 -7.77 19.27
C PRO A 105 -11.00 -8.97 18.40
N VAL A 106 -10.25 -9.21 17.32
CA VAL A 106 -10.48 -10.34 16.42
C VAL A 106 -9.97 -11.63 17.08
N ASP A 107 -8.81 -11.59 17.72
CA ASP A 107 -8.23 -12.76 18.41
C ASP A 107 -9.10 -13.21 19.60
N VAL A 108 -9.74 -12.28 20.31
CA VAL A 108 -10.76 -12.57 21.33
C VAL A 108 -11.95 -13.31 20.71
N LEU A 109 -12.47 -12.81 19.58
CA LEU A 109 -13.69 -13.33 18.96
C LEU A 109 -13.46 -14.70 18.29
N VAL A 110 -12.30 -14.91 17.68
CA VAL A 110 -11.99 -16.09 16.87
C VAL A 110 -11.28 -17.17 17.68
N ALA A 111 -10.32 -16.77 18.52
CA ALA A 111 -9.41 -17.68 19.21
C ALA A 111 -9.60 -17.67 20.74
N GLY A 112 -10.46 -16.81 21.29
CA GLY A 112 -10.67 -16.69 22.73
C GLY A 112 -9.45 -16.13 23.48
N ALA A 113 -8.68 -15.24 22.84
CA ALA A 113 -7.47 -14.68 23.45
C ALA A 113 -7.76 -13.82 24.69
N ASP A 114 -7.04 -14.04 25.79
CA ASP A 114 -7.21 -13.30 27.05
C ASP A 114 -6.41 -11.98 27.11
N SER A 115 -5.40 -11.81 26.24
CA SER A 115 -4.57 -10.61 26.22
C SER A 115 -3.97 -10.35 24.82
N PRO A 116 -3.62 -9.09 24.49
CA PRO A 116 -2.98 -8.76 23.23
C PRO A 116 -1.58 -9.36 23.15
N VAL A 117 -1.35 -10.25 22.17
CA VAL A 117 -0.04 -10.85 21.93
C VAL A 117 0.74 -10.00 20.93
N PRO A 118 1.95 -9.50 21.27
CA PRO A 118 2.78 -8.74 20.34
C PRO A 118 3.21 -9.58 19.15
N VAL A 119 3.21 -9.00 17.95
CA VAL A 119 3.66 -9.70 16.74
C VAL A 119 5.18 -9.80 16.72
N VAL A 120 5.72 -11.00 16.51
CA VAL A 120 7.17 -11.20 16.37
C VAL A 120 7.63 -10.66 15.02
N VAL A 121 8.53 -9.68 15.05
CA VAL A 121 9.15 -9.10 13.86
C VAL A 121 10.63 -9.44 13.85
N GLN A 122 11.06 -10.26 12.90
CA GLN A 122 12.48 -10.58 12.71
C GLN A 122 13.20 -9.39 12.04
N PRO A 123 14.28 -8.86 12.62
CA PRO A 123 15.10 -7.83 11.97
C PRO A 123 15.98 -8.45 10.88
N ASP A 124 15.84 -7.98 9.64
CA ASP A 124 16.75 -8.28 8.53
C ASP A 124 17.00 -6.99 7.71
N ALA A 125 18.26 -6.55 7.69
CA ALA A 125 18.68 -5.31 7.03
C ALA A 125 18.64 -5.42 5.50
N SER A 126 18.70 -6.64 4.95
CA SER A 126 18.62 -6.85 3.51
C SER A 126 17.21 -6.58 2.93
N ASP A 127 16.21 -6.43 3.80
CA ASP A 127 14.84 -6.10 3.40
C ASP A 127 14.68 -4.64 2.93
N VAL A 128 15.66 -3.77 3.20
CA VAL A 128 15.65 -2.39 2.70
C VAL A 128 15.63 -2.34 1.17
N VAL A 129 16.11 -3.38 0.48
CA VAL A 129 16.02 -3.51 -0.98
C VAL A 129 14.56 -3.54 -1.46
N ALA A 130 13.63 -4.01 -0.63
CA ALA A 130 12.20 -4.03 -0.96
C ALA A 130 11.63 -2.62 -1.20
N VAL A 131 12.28 -1.55 -0.71
CA VAL A 131 11.87 -0.15 -0.92
C VAL A 131 11.82 0.21 -2.42
N ILE A 132 12.55 -0.52 -3.28
CA ILE A 132 12.45 -0.36 -4.74
C ILE A 132 11.02 -0.60 -5.24
N ALA A 133 10.23 -1.44 -4.55
CA ALA A 133 8.83 -1.67 -4.87
C ALA A 133 7.98 -0.39 -4.79
N CYS A 134 8.35 0.58 -3.94
CA CYS A 134 7.69 1.88 -3.89
C CYS A 134 7.82 2.66 -5.21
N ALA A 135 8.88 2.43 -5.98
CA ALA A 135 9.06 3.06 -7.30
C ALA A 135 7.97 2.61 -8.28
N LEU A 136 7.55 1.34 -8.23
CA LEU A 136 6.46 0.82 -9.07
C LEU A 136 5.15 1.56 -8.81
N VAL A 137 4.86 1.89 -7.54
CA VAL A 137 3.66 2.64 -7.17
C VAL A 137 3.71 4.07 -7.70
N VAL A 138 4.85 4.75 -7.55
CA VAL A 138 5.04 6.09 -8.10
C VAL A 138 4.89 6.08 -9.63
N LEU A 139 5.43 5.07 -10.31
CA LEU A 139 5.30 4.92 -11.77
C LEU A 139 3.84 4.66 -12.19
N ALA A 140 3.13 3.77 -11.50
CA ALA A 140 1.72 3.46 -11.77
C ALA A 140 0.82 4.68 -11.55
N ALA A 141 0.99 5.39 -10.43
CA ALA A 141 0.26 6.61 -10.12
C ALA A 141 0.54 7.72 -11.16
N ARG A 142 1.81 7.91 -11.57
CA ARG A 142 2.18 8.87 -12.62
C ARG A 142 1.51 8.58 -13.95
N ARG A 143 1.49 7.31 -14.39
CA ARG A 143 0.84 6.89 -15.64
C ARG A 143 -0.66 7.18 -15.62
N ARG A 144 -1.33 6.94 -14.49
CA ARG A 144 -2.78 7.21 -14.34
C ARG A 144 -3.09 8.70 -14.39
N ILE A 145 -2.38 9.50 -13.59
CA ILE A 145 -2.62 10.96 -13.49
C ILE A 145 -2.38 11.63 -14.85
N THR A 146 -1.29 11.29 -15.53
CA THR A 146 -0.99 11.83 -16.87
C THR A 146 -1.96 11.36 -17.95
N ARG A 147 -2.55 10.16 -17.82
CA ARG A 147 -3.60 9.70 -18.73
C ARG A 147 -4.89 10.52 -18.53
N TRP A 148 -5.31 10.70 -17.29
CA TRP A 148 -6.50 11.50 -16.94
C TRP A 148 -6.39 12.96 -17.41
N GLU A 149 -5.23 13.60 -17.21
CA GLU A 149 -5.00 14.97 -17.68
C GLU A 149 -5.09 15.10 -19.21
N ARG A 150 -4.63 14.09 -19.97
CA ARG A 150 -4.71 14.09 -21.43
C ARG A 150 -6.14 13.90 -21.92
N GLU A 151 -6.88 12.96 -21.32
CA GLU A 151 -8.28 12.70 -21.66
C GLU A 151 -9.16 13.93 -21.39
N ASN A 152 -8.96 14.63 -20.28
CA ASN A 152 -9.72 15.84 -19.94
C ASN A 152 -9.33 17.07 -20.77
N ARG A 153 -8.05 17.28 -21.08
CA ARG A 153 -7.64 18.38 -21.99
C ARG A 153 -8.19 18.17 -23.40
N GLY A 154 -8.19 16.94 -23.91
CA GLY A 154 -8.75 16.61 -25.21
C GLY A 154 -10.29 16.70 -25.28
N ALA A 155 -10.99 16.53 -24.16
CA ALA A 155 -12.43 16.78 -24.08
C ALA A 155 -12.77 18.28 -24.07
N GLY A 156 -11.95 19.09 -23.38
CA GLY A 156 -12.10 20.55 -23.34
C GLY A 156 -12.02 21.22 -24.72
N CYS A 157 -11.00 20.90 -25.52
CA CYS A 157 -10.85 21.44 -26.89
C CYS A 157 -12.07 21.10 -27.77
N ARG A 158 -12.54 19.85 -27.75
CA ARG A 158 -13.68 19.41 -28.57
C ARG A 158 -15.00 20.07 -28.18
N SER A 159 -15.19 20.43 -26.90
CA SER A 159 -16.38 21.15 -26.44
C SER A 159 -16.37 22.64 -26.80
N GLY A 160 -15.19 23.25 -26.94
CA GLY A 160 -15.03 24.64 -27.39
C GLY A 160 -15.32 24.79 -28.89
N GLU A 161 -14.90 23.80 -29.69
CA GLU A 161 -15.10 23.78 -31.13
C GLU A 161 -16.58 23.53 -31.52
N ALA A 162 -17.29 22.69 -30.75
CA ALA A 162 -18.72 22.43 -30.93
C ALA A 162 -19.64 23.58 -30.47
N ARG A 163 -19.12 24.60 -29.77
CA ARG A 163 -19.87 25.80 -29.37
C ARG A 163 -19.59 27.03 -30.25
N ALA A 164 -18.65 26.89 -31.19
CA ALA A 164 -18.19 27.97 -32.06
C ALA A 164 -18.71 27.85 -33.51
N GLY A 165 -19.57 26.87 -33.81
CA GLY A 165 -20.28 26.71 -35.08
C GLY A 165 -21.78 26.69 -34.87
#